data_AF-A0A135TBP5-F1
#
_entry.id   AF-A0A135TBP5-F1
#
_cell.length_a   1.000
_cell.length_b   1.000
_cell.length_c   1.000
_cell.angle_alpha   90.00
_cell.angle_beta   90.00
_cell.angle_gamma   90.00
#
_symmetry.space_group_name_H-M   'P 1'
#
loop_
_entity.id
_entity.type
_entity.pdbx_description
1 polymer ?
#
loop_
_entity_poly.entity_id
_entity_poly.type
_entity_poly.pdbx_seq_one_letter_code
_entity_poly.pdbx_strand_id
1 'polypeptide(L)'
;MEVPPLPTTVVLHLPSVTHHIRHRPDQLYVWGFYLHRTTYRDQDLWERYVTYLRECMLGDISYDANATYIRPYHRLSILEDPELDGMSIWNVMLRFQSWAGGLSHGADPEQEIPIIEKRDHSRFGYCLIVDDDCLKSFEAQTGKPAINIVYIKAVDCRPFARHSSDDEGDDPGSGKHDQEDEDSSWMLVSCNFVCSLHDMLDSGFEWERQSRSVRYPKKRPWDG
;
A
#
# COMPACT_ATOMS: atom_id res chain seq x y z
N MET A 1 -42.93 8.41 -1.55
CA MET A 1 -41.68 8.07 -0.86
C MET A 1 -40.61 8.01 -1.92
N GLU A 2 -39.86 9.10 -2.09
CA GLU A 2 -38.70 9.12 -2.98
C GLU A 2 -37.59 8.30 -2.33
N VAL A 3 -37.07 7.34 -3.08
CA VAL A 3 -35.85 6.61 -2.73
C VAL A 3 -34.71 7.62 -2.82
N PRO A 4 -33.92 7.84 -1.74
CA PRO A 4 -32.78 8.74 -1.83
C PRO A 4 -31.81 8.23 -2.90
N PRO A 5 -31.19 9.11 -3.71
CA PRO A 5 -30.21 8.68 -4.69
C PRO A 5 -29.08 7.95 -3.96
N LEU A 6 -28.72 6.78 -4.48
CA LEU A 6 -27.52 6.05 -4.07
C LEU A 6 -26.33 7.02 -4.12
N PRO A 7 -25.36 6.91 -3.20
CA PRO A 7 -24.16 7.74 -3.25
C PRO A 7 -23.56 7.59 -4.64
N THR A 8 -23.27 8.71 -5.29
CA THR A 8 -22.57 8.78 -6.58
C THR A 8 -21.45 7.76 -6.56
N THR A 9 -21.66 6.64 -7.24
CA THR A 9 -20.66 5.58 -7.33
C THR A 9 -19.50 6.23 -8.05
N VAL A 10 -18.43 6.53 -7.30
CA VAL A 10 -17.17 6.96 -7.89
C VAL A 10 -16.77 5.79 -8.77
N VAL A 11 -16.94 5.96 -10.08
CA VAL A 11 -16.42 5.00 -11.05
C VAL A 11 -14.92 5.07 -10.86
N LEU A 12 -14.37 4.04 -10.23
CA LEU A 12 -12.93 3.89 -10.19
C LEU A 12 -12.48 3.73 -11.62
N HIS A 13 -11.60 4.63 -12.00
CA HIS A 13 -10.82 4.49 -13.20
C HIS A 13 -9.41 4.21 -12.69
N LEU A 14 -8.89 3.04 -13.00
CA LEU A 14 -7.49 2.67 -12.81
C LEU A 14 -6.75 2.89 -14.16
N PRO A 15 -6.57 4.15 -14.61
CA PRO A 15 -5.96 4.44 -15.91
C PRO A 15 -4.55 3.86 -16.03
N SER A 16 -3.75 3.89 -14.97
CA SER A 16 -2.36 3.44 -15.01
C SER A 16 -2.27 1.93 -15.24
N VAL A 17 -2.96 1.15 -14.42
CA VAL A 17 -3.03 -0.31 -14.56
C VAL A 17 -3.58 -0.70 -15.93
N THR A 18 -4.66 -0.05 -16.37
CA THR A 18 -5.27 -0.31 -17.67
C THR A 18 -4.31 0.01 -18.82
N HIS A 19 -3.56 1.11 -18.72
CA HIS A 19 -2.56 1.49 -19.70
C HIS A 19 -1.46 0.44 -19.81
N HIS A 20 -0.91 -0.03 -18.69
CA HIS A 20 0.16 -1.03 -18.67
C HIS A 20 -0.26 -2.37 -19.30
N ILE A 21 -1.43 -2.88 -18.93
CA ILE A 21 -1.93 -4.16 -19.43
C ILE A 21 -2.20 -4.11 -20.94
N ARG A 22 -2.78 -3.02 -21.44
CA ARG A 22 -3.13 -2.89 -22.88
C ARG A 22 -1.91 -2.79 -23.79
N HIS A 23 -0.87 -2.11 -23.35
CA HIS A 23 0.30 -1.83 -24.20
C HIS A 23 1.38 -2.90 -24.13
N ARG A 24 1.26 -3.88 -23.22
CA ARG A 24 2.27 -4.94 -23.00
C ARG A 24 1.65 -6.32 -22.72
N PRO A 25 0.76 -6.85 -23.59
CA PRO A 25 0.02 -8.09 -23.31
C PRO A 25 0.88 -9.36 -23.35
N ASP A 26 2.07 -9.30 -23.97
CA ASP A 26 3.05 -10.38 -24.08
C ASP A 26 3.91 -10.56 -22.81
N GLN A 27 3.67 -9.74 -21.78
CA GLN A 27 4.55 -9.61 -20.63
C GLN A 27 3.82 -9.84 -19.34
N LEU A 28 4.52 -10.45 -18.39
CA LEU A 28 4.05 -10.55 -17.02
C LEU A 28 3.95 -9.15 -16.42
N TYR A 29 2.73 -8.65 -16.26
CA TYR A 29 2.42 -7.45 -15.51
C TYR A 29 1.52 -7.84 -14.35
N VAL A 30 2.00 -7.57 -13.14
CA VAL A 30 1.31 -7.88 -11.89
C VAL A 30 1.30 -6.62 -11.05
N TRP A 31 0.11 -6.23 -10.62
CA TRP A 31 -0.13 -4.98 -9.90
C TRP A 31 -0.79 -5.24 -8.55
N GLY A 32 -0.82 -4.23 -7.68
CA GLY A 32 -1.23 -4.35 -6.28
C GLY A 32 -0.03 -4.21 -5.35
N PHE A 33 -0.08 -4.80 -4.16
CA PHE A 33 0.91 -4.54 -3.12
C PHE A 33 1.45 -5.81 -2.46
N TYR A 34 2.62 -5.65 -1.85
CA TYR A 34 3.10 -6.56 -0.83
C TYR A 34 2.61 -6.12 0.55
N LEU A 35 2.24 -7.11 1.36
CA LEU A 35 1.68 -6.93 2.68
C LEU A 35 2.57 -7.61 3.72
N HIS A 36 3.01 -6.84 4.71
CA HIS A 36 3.64 -7.32 5.92
C HIS A 36 2.67 -7.24 7.10
N ARG A 37 2.89 -8.12 8.09
CA ARG A 37 2.29 -7.97 9.41
C ARG A 37 3.38 -7.83 10.46
N THR A 38 3.10 -7.05 11.49
CA THR A 38 3.95 -6.90 12.69
C THR A 38 3.25 -7.42 13.95
N THR A 39 2.17 -8.17 13.77
CA THR A 39 1.44 -8.81 14.86
C THR A 39 1.10 -10.25 14.48
N TYR A 40 1.57 -11.19 15.31
CA TYR A 40 1.42 -12.63 15.09
C TYR A 40 0.57 -13.32 16.17
N ARG A 41 -0.05 -12.53 17.06
CA ARG A 41 -0.70 -13.04 18.28
C ARG A 41 -2.08 -13.67 18.05
N ASP A 42 -2.80 -13.21 17.03
CA ASP A 42 -4.16 -13.66 16.72
C ASP A 42 -4.27 -14.00 15.23
N GLN A 43 -4.08 -15.28 14.93
CA GLN A 43 -4.11 -15.80 13.57
C GLN A 43 -5.53 -15.77 12.97
N ASP A 44 -6.55 -16.07 13.77
CA ASP A 44 -7.95 -16.11 13.30
C ASP A 44 -8.46 -14.71 12.96
N LEU A 45 -8.09 -13.70 13.75
CA LEU A 45 -8.39 -12.30 13.45
C LEU A 45 -7.64 -11.81 12.21
N TRP A 46 -6.37 -12.15 12.08
CA TRP A 46 -5.55 -11.86 10.91
C TRP A 46 -6.18 -12.41 9.62
N GLU A 47 -6.59 -13.68 9.60
CA GLU A 47 -7.18 -14.31 8.42
C GLU A 47 -8.51 -13.65 8.01
N ARG A 48 -9.34 -13.28 8.98
CA ARG A 48 -10.58 -12.52 8.73
C ARG A 48 -10.29 -11.12 8.19
N TYR A 49 -9.30 -10.43 8.75
CA TYR A 49 -8.88 -9.11 8.27
C TYR A 49 -8.37 -9.17 6.83
N VAL A 50 -7.50 -10.14 6.51
CA VAL A 50 -6.97 -10.33 5.15
C VAL A 50 -8.09 -10.66 4.16
N THR A 51 -9.05 -11.48 4.57
CA THR A 51 -10.23 -11.80 3.75
C THR A 51 -11.03 -10.54 3.45
N TYR A 52 -11.34 -9.74 4.48
CA TYR A 52 -12.02 -8.46 4.34
C TYR A 52 -11.27 -7.48 3.42
N LEU A 53 -9.94 -7.38 3.58
CA LEU A 53 -9.12 -6.51 2.73
C LEU A 53 -9.18 -6.94 1.26
N ARG A 54 -9.08 -8.24 0.98
CA ARG A 54 -9.23 -8.78 -0.38
C ARG A 54 -10.61 -8.48 -0.95
N GLU A 55 -11.66 -8.62 -0.15
CA GLU A 55 -13.03 -8.28 -0.56
C GLU A 55 -13.18 -6.79 -0.88
N CYS A 56 -12.61 -5.90 -0.06
CA CYS A 56 -12.58 -4.46 -0.34
C CYS A 56 -11.91 -4.18 -1.69
N MET A 57 -10.70 -4.71 -1.91
CA MET A 57 -9.94 -4.50 -3.15
C MET A 57 -10.67 -5.06 -4.38
N LEU A 58 -11.27 -6.25 -4.27
CA LEU A 58 -12.03 -6.85 -5.36
C LEU A 58 -13.35 -6.12 -5.63
N GLY A 59 -13.99 -5.60 -4.58
CA GLY A 59 -15.14 -4.71 -4.68
C GLY A 59 -14.77 -3.46 -5.46
N ASP A 60 -13.67 -2.79 -5.08
CA ASP A 60 -13.13 -1.60 -5.74
C ASP A 60 -12.89 -1.87 -7.24
N ILE A 61 -12.17 -2.95 -7.56
CA ILE A 61 -11.89 -3.37 -8.95
C ILE A 61 -13.18 -3.64 -9.73
N SER A 62 -14.22 -4.19 -9.10
CA SER A 62 -15.47 -4.56 -9.79
C SER A 62 -16.25 -3.37 -10.32
N TYR A 63 -16.03 -2.17 -9.78
CA TYR A 63 -16.64 -0.93 -10.26
C TYR A 63 -15.90 -0.30 -11.45
N ASP A 64 -14.70 -0.78 -11.80
CA ASP A 64 -13.94 -0.29 -12.94
C ASP A 64 -14.51 -0.83 -14.27
N ALA A 65 -14.65 0.03 -15.28
CA ALA A 65 -15.14 -0.35 -16.60
C ALA A 65 -14.28 -1.43 -17.29
N ASN A 66 -13.02 -1.58 -16.87
CA ASN A 66 -12.05 -2.54 -17.35
C ASN A 66 -11.81 -3.69 -16.37
N ALA A 67 -12.67 -3.89 -15.36
CA ALA A 67 -12.55 -4.91 -14.31
C ALA A 67 -12.15 -6.29 -14.85
N THR A 68 -12.77 -6.74 -15.95
CA THR A 68 -12.50 -8.04 -16.57
C THR A 68 -11.06 -8.20 -17.06
N TYR A 69 -10.40 -7.10 -17.41
CA TYR A 69 -9.03 -7.08 -17.92
C TYR A 69 -8.00 -6.90 -16.80
N ILE A 70 -8.30 -6.06 -15.80
CA ILE A 70 -7.33 -5.71 -14.75
C ILE A 70 -7.34 -6.71 -13.59
N ARG A 71 -8.50 -7.29 -13.26
CA ARG A 71 -8.67 -8.20 -12.12
C ARG A 71 -7.78 -9.45 -12.17
N PRO A 72 -7.56 -10.13 -13.31
CA PRO A 72 -6.72 -11.32 -13.36
C PRO A 72 -5.25 -11.08 -12.95
N TYR A 73 -4.78 -9.84 -13.07
CA TYR A 73 -3.39 -9.45 -12.80
C TYR A 73 -3.20 -8.81 -11.42
N HIS A 74 -4.28 -8.59 -10.67
CA HIS A 74 -4.21 -8.02 -9.34
C HIS A 74 -3.67 -9.03 -8.33
N ARG A 75 -2.75 -8.60 -7.47
CA ARG A 75 -2.15 -9.42 -6.40
C ARG A 75 -1.93 -8.61 -5.13
N LEU A 76 -2.49 -9.14 -4.03
CA LEU A 76 -2.08 -8.83 -2.66
C LEU A 76 -1.20 -9.97 -2.15
N SER A 77 0.11 -9.76 -2.18
CA SER A 77 1.12 -10.78 -1.83
C SER A 77 1.56 -10.60 -0.39
N ILE A 78 1.37 -11.62 0.45
CA ILE A 78 1.76 -11.55 1.86
C ILE A 78 3.20 -12.01 2.00
N LEU A 79 4.05 -11.17 2.57
CA LEU A 79 5.43 -11.47 2.92
C LEU A 79 5.49 -11.76 4.42
N GLU A 80 5.31 -13.04 4.78
CA GLU A 80 5.43 -13.49 6.17
C GLU A 80 6.90 -13.43 6.61
N ASP A 81 7.13 -12.74 7.72
CA ASP A 81 8.44 -12.63 8.38
C ASP A 81 8.20 -12.51 9.89
N PRO A 82 8.20 -13.65 10.63
CA PRO A 82 7.94 -13.65 12.06
C PRO A 82 8.92 -12.80 12.89
N GLU A 83 10.09 -12.46 12.34
CA GLU A 83 11.05 -11.56 13.01
C GLU A 83 10.53 -10.12 13.08
N LEU A 84 9.47 -9.79 12.33
CA LEU A 84 8.81 -8.48 12.37
C LEU A 84 7.76 -8.34 13.48
N ASP A 85 7.51 -9.38 14.29
CA ASP A 85 6.54 -9.29 15.39
C ASP A 85 6.93 -8.19 16.39
N GLY A 86 6.04 -7.23 16.59
CA GLY A 86 6.26 -6.06 17.46
C GLY A 86 7.25 -5.02 16.93
N MET A 87 7.74 -5.16 15.68
CA MET A 87 8.71 -4.23 15.11
C MET A 87 8.05 -2.93 14.62
N SER A 88 8.81 -1.83 14.62
CA SER A 88 8.36 -0.54 14.10
C SER A 88 8.17 -0.54 12.58
N ILE A 89 7.37 0.41 12.08
CA ILE A 89 7.16 0.63 10.65
C ILE A 89 8.49 0.83 9.92
N TRP A 90 9.41 1.58 10.54
CA TRP A 90 10.76 1.81 10.01
C TRP A 90 11.52 0.50 9.75
N ASN A 91 11.46 -0.47 10.67
CA ASN A 91 12.14 -1.75 10.50
C ASN A 91 11.52 -2.58 9.36
N VAL A 92 10.20 -2.54 9.20
CA VAL A 92 9.52 -3.18 8.07
C VAL A 92 9.91 -2.52 6.76
N MET A 93 9.98 -1.19 6.71
CA MET A 93 10.43 -0.43 5.54
C MET A 93 11.85 -0.86 5.12
N LEU A 94 12.79 -0.93 6.07
CA LEU A 94 14.16 -1.38 5.80
C LEU A 94 14.20 -2.83 5.29
N ARG A 95 13.39 -3.73 5.88
CA ARG A 95 13.28 -5.12 5.42
C ARG A 95 12.73 -5.21 4.01
N PHE A 96 11.69 -4.45 3.70
CA PHE A 96 11.11 -4.40 2.36
C PHE A 96 12.10 -3.84 1.34
N GLN A 97 12.81 -2.75 1.66
CA GLN A 97 13.86 -2.19 0.81
C GLN A 97 14.98 -3.20 0.53
N SER A 98 15.46 -3.88 1.58
CA SER A 98 16.48 -4.91 1.43
C SER A 98 16.01 -6.08 0.56
N TRP A 99 14.76 -6.53 0.74
CA TRP A 99 14.16 -7.59 -0.06
C TRP A 99 14.02 -7.16 -1.52
N ALA A 100 13.39 -6.00 -1.79
CA ALA A 100 13.14 -5.50 -3.14
C ALA A 100 14.45 -5.22 -3.90
N GLY A 101 15.46 -4.67 -3.20
CA GLY A 101 16.80 -4.44 -3.75
C GLY A 101 17.63 -5.71 -3.97
N GLY A 102 17.31 -6.80 -3.26
CA GLY A 102 17.97 -8.09 -3.41
C GLY A 102 17.40 -8.97 -4.53
N LEU A 103 16.28 -8.58 -5.15
CA LEU A 103 15.65 -9.35 -6.23
C LEU A 103 16.52 -9.36 -7.51
N SER A 104 16.60 -10.52 -8.16
CA SER A 104 17.32 -10.72 -9.44
C SER A 104 16.91 -9.70 -10.51
N HIS A 105 17.81 -9.34 -11.42
CA HIS A 105 17.45 -8.46 -12.55
C HIS A 105 16.56 -9.17 -13.59
N GLY A 106 16.62 -10.51 -13.65
CA GLY A 106 15.78 -11.33 -14.51
C GLY A 106 14.34 -11.49 -14.00
N ALA A 107 13.47 -12.02 -14.85
CA ALA A 107 12.13 -12.39 -14.44
C ALA A 107 12.16 -13.68 -13.60
N ASP A 108 11.27 -13.75 -12.61
CA ASP A 108 10.93 -14.96 -11.87
C ASP A 108 9.42 -15.18 -11.96
N PRO A 109 8.94 -15.94 -12.97
CA PRO A 109 7.51 -16.19 -13.14
C PRO A 109 6.88 -16.99 -12.00
N GLU A 110 7.65 -17.80 -11.27
CA GLU A 110 7.13 -18.59 -10.15
C GLU A 110 6.75 -17.69 -8.98
N GLN A 111 7.52 -16.63 -8.76
CA GLN A 111 7.24 -15.62 -7.74
C GLN A 111 6.45 -14.42 -8.28
N GLU A 112 6.02 -14.49 -9.54
CA GLU A 112 5.32 -13.39 -10.22
C GLU A 112 6.13 -12.08 -10.27
N ILE A 113 7.47 -12.16 -10.36
CA ILE A 113 8.38 -11.02 -10.37
C ILE A 113 8.79 -10.69 -11.81
N PRO A 114 8.46 -9.49 -12.34
CA PRO A 114 8.93 -9.03 -13.64
C PRO A 114 10.43 -8.70 -13.65
N ILE A 115 11.01 -8.61 -14.86
CA ILE A 115 12.34 -8.01 -15.05
C ILE A 115 12.38 -6.60 -14.46
N ILE A 116 13.58 -6.18 -14.02
CA ILE A 116 13.77 -4.93 -13.27
C ILE A 116 13.19 -3.69 -13.97
N GLU A 117 13.36 -3.54 -15.30
CA GLU A 117 12.86 -2.37 -16.05
C GLU A 117 11.33 -2.35 -16.19
N LYS A 118 10.65 -3.42 -15.79
CA LYS A 118 9.19 -3.58 -15.87
C LYS A 118 8.55 -3.79 -14.51
N ARG A 119 9.31 -3.64 -13.43
CA ARG A 119 8.75 -3.64 -12.08
C ARG A 119 7.89 -2.40 -11.91
N ASP A 120 6.68 -2.65 -11.45
CA ASP A 120 5.72 -1.61 -11.13
C ASP A 120 6.22 -0.76 -9.95
N HIS A 121 6.31 0.55 -10.15
CA HIS A 121 6.88 1.45 -9.15
C HIS A 121 6.05 1.47 -7.86
N SER A 122 4.73 1.38 -7.97
CA SER A 122 3.83 1.31 -6.80
C SER A 122 4.05 0.02 -6.01
N ARG A 123 4.10 -1.12 -6.70
CA ARG A 123 4.25 -2.45 -6.08
C ARG A 123 5.61 -2.66 -5.42
N PHE A 124 6.69 -2.14 -6.00
CA PHE A 124 8.06 -2.35 -5.51
C PHE A 124 8.66 -1.14 -4.77
N GLY A 125 8.01 0.02 -4.81
CA GLY A 125 8.39 1.22 -4.08
C GLY A 125 7.59 1.45 -2.80
N TYR A 126 6.47 0.75 -2.60
CA TYR A 126 5.61 0.92 -1.44
C TYR A 126 5.17 -0.44 -0.90
N CYS A 127 5.01 -0.54 0.41
CA CYS A 127 4.45 -1.73 1.05
C CYS A 127 3.27 -1.37 1.96
N LEU A 128 2.44 -2.37 2.24
CA LEU A 128 1.37 -2.30 3.20
C LEU A 128 1.79 -3.00 4.49
N ILE A 129 1.37 -2.45 5.63
CA ILE A 129 1.63 -3.01 6.96
C ILE A 129 0.31 -3.13 7.72
N VAL A 130 0.13 -4.28 8.36
CA VAL A 130 -0.91 -4.53 9.35
C VAL A 130 -0.27 -4.78 10.71
N ASP A 131 -0.65 -3.95 11.67
CA ASP A 131 -0.27 -4.08 13.07
C ASP A 131 -1.52 -4.22 13.96
N ASP A 132 -1.31 -4.25 15.28
CA ASP A 132 -2.39 -4.37 16.27
C ASP A 132 -3.48 -3.30 16.09
N ASP A 133 -3.13 -2.07 15.70
CA ASP A 133 -4.10 -0.98 15.54
C ASP A 133 -4.96 -1.16 14.28
N CYS A 134 -4.38 -1.68 13.21
CA CYS A 134 -5.13 -2.07 12.01
C CYS A 134 -6.16 -3.17 12.35
N LEU A 135 -5.76 -4.19 13.11
CA LEU A 135 -6.67 -5.26 13.53
C LEU A 135 -7.79 -4.75 14.46
N LYS A 136 -7.46 -3.89 15.43
CA LYS A 136 -8.46 -3.24 16.30
C LYS A 136 -9.47 -2.41 15.50
N SER A 137 -9.04 -1.75 14.43
CA SER A 137 -9.95 -0.98 13.55
C SER A 137 -11.02 -1.88 12.92
N PHE A 138 -10.64 -3.10 12.54
CA PHE A 138 -11.55 -4.11 11.98
C PHE A 138 -12.49 -4.70 13.04
N GLU A 139 -11.96 -5.05 14.22
CA GLU A 139 -12.80 -5.53 15.33
C GLU A 139 -13.83 -4.50 15.77
N ALA A 140 -13.46 -3.23 15.78
CA ALA A 140 -14.37 -2.14 16.11
C ALA A 140 -15.53 -2.01 15.11
N GLN A 141 -15.37 -2.50 13.88
CA GLN A 141 -16.40 -2.49 12.83
C GLN A 141 -17.32 -3.72 12.91
N THR A 142 -16.84 -4.87 13.39
CA THR A 142 -17.68 -6.08 13.52
C THR A 142 -18.91 -5.83 14.39
N GLY A 143 -20.10 -5.98 13.80
CA GLY A 143 -21.39 -5.85 14.50
C GLY A 143 -21.93 -4.41 14.65
N LYS A 144 -21.31 -3.41 14.01
CA LYS A 144 -21.78 -2.02 14.00
C LYS A 144 -22.11 -1.57 12.56
N PRO A 145 -22.95 -0.53 12.36
CA PRO A 145 -23.13 0.08 11.04
C PRO A 145 -21.78 0.59 10.51
N ALA A 146 -21.64 0.80 9.20
CA ALA A 146 -20.41 1.20 8.49
C ALA A 146 -19.87 2.60 8.85
N ILE A 147 -19.75 2.89 10.15
CA ILE A 147 -19.34 4.18 10.72
C ILE A 147 -17.84 4.15 11.06
N ASN A 148 -17.26 2.97 11.32
CA ASN A 148 -15.82 2.85 11.60
C ASN A 148 -15.07 2.51 10.31
N ILE A 149 -14.08 3.34 10.00
CA ILE A 149 -13.19 3.10 8.87
C ILE A 149 -12.19 2.03 9.27
N VAL A 150 -12.24 0.88 8.58
CA VAL A 150 -11.20 -0.14 8.66
C VAL A 150 -10.03 0.30 7.78
N TYR A 151 -8.85 0.36 8.36
CA TYR A 151 -7.67 0.92 7.70
C TYR A 151 -6.47 -0.01 7.73
N ILE A 152 -5.51 0.31 6.86
CA ILE A 152 -4.20 -0.29 6.74
C ILE A 152 -3.14 0.81 6.71
N LYS A 153 -1.87 0.48 6.98
CA LYS A 153 -0.75 1.42 6.85
C LYS A 153 -0.09 1.23 5.50
N ALA A 154 -0.02 2.29 4.69
CA ALA A 154 0.83 2.34 3.51
C ALA A 154 2.15 3.01 3.87
N VAL A 155 3.26 2.53 3.31
CA VAL A 155 4.61 3.00 3.64
C VAL A 155 5.40 3.28 2.36
N ASP A 156 5.96 4.47 2.26
CA ASP A 156 6.91 4.85 1.23
C ASP A 156 8.26 4.19 1.51
N CYS A 157 8.57 3.20 0.68
CA CYS A 157 9.81 2.43 0.77
C CYS A 157 10.74 2.76 -0.38
N ARG A 158 10.45 3.78 -1.20
CA ARG A 158 11.36 4.19 -2.25
C ARG A 158 12.71 4.48 -1.61
N PRO A 159 13.83 4.06 -2.22
CA PRO A 159 15.13 4.41 -1.69
C PRO A 159 15.13 5.93 -1.54
N PHE A 160 15.42 6.42 -0.33
CA PHE A 160 15.71 7.83 -0.14
C PHE A 160 16.77 8.15 -1.19
N ALA A 161 16.39 8.86 -2.25
CA ALA A 161 17.37 9.52 -3.06
C ALA A 161 18.08 10.39 -2.02
N ARG A 162 19.28 9.96 -1.61
CA ARG A 162 20.19 10.84 -0.88
C ARG A 162 20.11 12.12 -1.67
N HIS A 163 19.53 13.15 -1.08
CA HIS A 163 19.58 14.46 -1.67
C HIS A 163 21.04 14.62 -2.10
N SER A 164 21.28 14.77 -3.40
CA SER A 164 22.58 15.15 -3.91
C SER A 164 22.80 16.61 -3.50
N SER A 165 23.00 16.80 -2.21
CA SER A 165 23.90 17.78 -1.65
C SER A 165 25.15 16.95 -1.39
N ASP A 166 26.25 17.04 -2.13
CA ASP A 166 26.94 18.28 -2.51
C ASP A 166 26.83 19.38 -1.45
N ASP A 167 26.73 18.98 -0.17
CA ASP A 167 27.07 19.83 0.96
C ASP A 167 28.12 19.06 1.76
N GLU A 168 29.38 19.27 1.37
CA GLU A 168 30.54 18.97 2.20
C GLU A 168 30.42 19.83 3.47
N GLY A 169 29.80 19.26 4.50
CA GLY A 169 29.70 19.85 5.82
C GLY A 169 29.71 18.75 6.87
N ASP A 170 30.91 18.31 7.24
CA ASP A 170 31.15 17.45 8.40
C ASP A 170 30.53 18.08 9.67
N ASP A 171 29.44 17.50 10.17
CA ASP A 171 29.10 17.57 11.60
C ASP A 171 28.85 16.15 12.15
N PRO A 172 29.86 15.53 12.77
CA PRO A 172 29.73 14.22 13.40
C PRO A 172 29.05 14.39 14.77
N GLY A 173 27.76 14.76 14.78
CA GLY A 173 27.10 15.16 16.02
C GLY A 173 25.57 15.11 16.07
N SER A 174 24.84 15.00 14.96
CA SER A 174 23.37 14.99 14.99
C SER A 174 22.77 13.59 14.84
N GLY A 175 22.79 12.82 15.93
CA GLY A 175 21.98 11.61 16.08
C GLY A 175 20.49 11.90 16.30
N LYS A 176 19.93 12.87 15.58
CA LYS A 176 18.48 13.09 15.48
C LYS A 176 18.07 12.67 14.08
N HIS A 177 17.75 11.39 13.93
CA HIS A 177 16.89 10.99 12.82
C HIS A 177 15.56 11.72 13.07
N ASP A 178 15.22 12.68 12.23
CA ASP A 178 14.10 13.58 12.50
C ASP A 178 12.80 12.77 12.57
N GLN A 179 12.13 12.84 13.72
CA GLN A 179 10.83 12.20 13.93
C GLN A 179 9.77 12.70 12.92
N GLU A 180 10.02 13.85 12.30
CA GLU A 180 9.25 14.40 11.19
C GLU A 180 9.36 13.57 9.90
N ASP A 181 10.48 12.90 9.65
CA ASP A 181 10.69 12.04 8.49
C ASP A 181 9.99 10.68 8.66
N GLU A 182 10.06 10.09 9.86
CA GLU A 182 9.37 8.83 10.16
C GLU A 182 7.86 8.99 10.00
N ASP A 183 7.27 10.07 10.51
CA ASP A 183 5.83 10.32 10.37
C ASP A 183 5.40 10.74 8.95
N SER A 184 6.33 11.10 8.06
CA SER A 184 6.04 11.38 6.63
C SER A 184 6.12 10.13 5.77
N SER A 185 6.87 9.12 6.22
CA SER A 185 7.14 7.88 5.48
C SER A 185 5.96 6.91 5.41
N TRP A 186 4.86 7.17 6.12
CA TRP A 186 3.68 6.29 6.10
C TRP A 186 2.37 7.06 6.30
N MET A 187 1.25 6.48 5.85
CA MET A 187 -0.08 7.01 6.10
C MET A 187 -1.11 5.89 6.36
N LEU A 188 -2.20 6.24 7.02
CA LEU A 188 -3.36 5.35 7.13
C LEU A 188 -4.15 5.42 5.83
N VAL A 189 -4.63 4.28 5.36
CA VAL A 189 -5.42 4.15 4.13
C VAL A 189 -6.64 3.32 4.46
N SER A 190 -7.82 3.80 4.09
CA SER A 190 -9.06 3.02 4.17
C SER A 190 -8.94 1.79 3.28
N CYS A 191 -9.35 0.62 3.77
CA CYS A 191 -9.25 -0.63 3.00
C CYS A 191 -10.02 -0.57 1.66
N ASN A 192 -11.05 0.28 1.58
CA ASN A 192 -11.82 0.49 0.35
C ASN A 192 -11.07 1.25 -0.74
N PHE A 193 -9.99 1.96 -0.41
CA PHE A 193 -9.26 2.82 -1.34
C PHE A 193 -7.87 2.28 -1.67
N VAL A 194 -7.56 1.03 -1.33
CA VAL A 194 -6.23 0.46 -1.56
C VAL A 194 -5.93 0.30 -3.06
N CYS A 195 -6.90 0.00 -3.92
CA CYS A 195 -6.63 -0.03 -5.36
C CYS A 195 -6.49 1.40 -5.92
N SER A 196 -7.29 2.36 -5.43
CA SER A 196 -7.13 3.78 -5.78
C SER A 196 -5.75 4.33 -5.37
N LEU A 197 -5.22 3.87 -4.23
CA LEU A 197 -3.86 4.19 -3.77
C LEU A 197 -2.83 3.78 -4.82
N HIS A 198 -2.96 2.60 -5.43
CA HIS A 198 -2.00 2.10 -6.42
C HIS A 198 -1.86 3.04 -7.61
N ASP A 199 -2.99 3.48 -8.16
CA ASP A 199 -3.01 4.40 -9.30
C ASP A 199 -2.54 5.81 -8.92
N MET A 200 -2.91 6.26 -7.72
CA MET A 200 -2.41 7.51 -7.16
C MET A 200 -0.88 7.51 -7.06
N LEU A 201 -0.29 6.42 -6.57
CA LEU A 201 1.17 6.27 -6.44
C LEU A 201 1.89 6.18 -7.80
N ASP A 202 1.30 5.50 -8.77
CA ASP A 202 1.91 5.34 -10.10
C ASP A 202 1.97 6.68 -10.86
N SER A 203 1.02 7.58 -10.61
CA SER A 203 1.01 8.93 -11.19
C SER A 203 2.15 9.85 -10.66
N GLY A 204 2.90 9.42 -9.64
CA GLY A 204 4.23 9.92 -9.31
C GLY A 204 4.33 11.16 -8.41
N PHE A 205 3.22 11.85 -8.07
CA PHE A 205 3.28 13.15 -7.37
C PHE A 205 2.30 13.35 -6.22
N GLU A 206 1.57 12.32 -5.83
CA GLU A 206 0.48 12.49 -4.85
C GLU A 206 0.84 12.01 -3.45
N TRP A 207 1.88 11.19 -3.25
CA TRP A 207 2.23 10.68 -1.91
C TRP A 207 2.46 11.81 -0.89
N GLU A 208 3.36 12.75 -1.18
CA GLU A 208 3.73 13.82 -0.25
C GLU A 208 2.53 14.74 0.04
N ARG A 209 1.67 14.94 -0.96
CA ARG A 209 0.46 15.74 -0.83
C ARG A 209 -0.60 15.05 0.04
N GLN A 210 -0.88 13.77 -0.23
CA GLN A 210 -1.90 13.00 0.48
C GLN A 210 -1.47 12.64 1.90
N SER A 211 -0.23 12.20 2.09
CA SER A 211 0.34 11.94 3.43
C SER A 211 0.26 13.18 4.33
N ARG A 212 0.52 14.38 3.80
CA ARG A 212 0.36 15.64 4.53
C ARG A 212 -1.09 15.97 4.87
N SER A 213 -2.02 15.74 3.94
CA SER A 213 -3.44 16.07 4.14
C SER A 213 -4.08 15.26 5.27
N VAL A 214 -3.62 14.02 5.47
CA VAL A 214 -4.17 13.11 6.47
C VAL A 214 -3.36 13.03 7.77
N ARG A 215 -2.30 13.83 7.94
CA ARG A 215 -1.37 13.76 9.08
C ARG A 215 -1.86 14.48 10.34
N TYR A 216 -2.48 15.66 10.20
CA TYR A 216 -2.74 16.57 11.31
C TYR A 216 -4.23 16.80 11.57
N PRO A 217 -4.65 17.04 12.83
CA PRO A 217 -3.88 17.02 14.09
C PRO A 217 -3.60 15.60 14.65
N LYS A 218 -4.20 14.58 14.05
CA LYS A 218 -3.92 13.15 14.26
C LYS A 218 -4.04 12.46 12.91
N LYS A 219 -3.23 11.42 12.66
CA LYS A 219 -3.34 10.65 11.41
C LYS A 219 -4.76 10.11 11.24
N ARG A 220 -5.36 10.36 10.08
CA ARG A 220 -6.67 9.84 9.67
C ARG A 220 -6.47 8.92 8.46
N PRO A 221 -7.35 7.93 8.24
CA PRO A 221 -7.32 7.14 7.02
C PRO A 221 -7.58 8.03 5.80
N TRP A 222 -6.75 7.90 4.78
CA TRP A 222 -7.02 8.40 3.44
C TRP A 222 -8.14 7.57 2.80
N ASP A 223 -9.11 8.25 2.20
CA ASP A 223 -10.37 7.70 1.71
C ASP A 223 -10.75 8.19 0.30
N GLY A 224 -9.75 8.48 -0.54
CA GLY A 224 -9.94 8.80 -1.98
C GLY A 224 -10.18 10.27 -2.28
#